data_AF-A0A0L0BVV2-F1
#
_entry.id   AF-A0A0L0BVV2-F1
#
_cell.length_a   1.000
_cell.length_b   1.000
_cell.length_c   1.000
_cell.angle_alpha   90.00
_cell.angle_beta   90.00
_cell.angle_gamma   90.00
#
_symmetry.space_group_name_H-M   'P 1'
#
loop_
_entity.id
_entity.type
_entity.pdbx_description
1 polymer ?
#
loop_
_entity_poly.entity_id
_entity_poly.type
_entity_poly.pdbx_seq_one_letter_code
_entity_poly.pdbx_strand_id
1 'polypeptide(L)'
;MLFYSGKTRSLGEVHRGNTVTDYLTQERERGITICSSAVTFPWKDKKFNLLDTPGHIDFTMEVEQSLYAVDGVVVVLDGTAGVEAQTVTVWSQAEKHRLPKISFVNKMDRPDADFVKCVKDLSANQAMVLTLALLSFD
;
A
#
# COMPACT_ATOMS: atom_id res chain seq x y z
N MET A 1 6.79 -2.29 -8.32
CA MET A 1 6.43 -3.72 -8.41
C MET A 1 6.28 -4.19 -9.86
N LEU A 2 5.40 -3.58 -10.67
CA LEU A 2 5.05 -4.06 -12.02
C LEU A 2 6.18 -4.04 -13.06
N PHE A 3 7.07 -3.04 -13.02
CA PHE A 3 8.22 -2.99 -13.91
C PHE A 3 9.21 -4.13 -13.62
N TYR A 4 9.52 -4.32 -12.34
CA TYR A 4 10.46 -5.34 -11.90
C TYR A 4 9.95 -6.78 -12.15
N SER A 5 8.64 -7.01 -12.15
CA SER A 5 8.06 -8.29 -12.56
C SER A 5 8.05 -8.53 -14.07
N GLY A 6 8.47 -7.56 -14.88
CA GLY A 6 8.37 -7.61 -16.34
C GLY A 6 6.94 -7.43 -16.87
N LYS A 7 5.97 -7.10 -16.00
CA LYS A 7 4.57 -6.87 -16.41
C LYS A 7 4.42 -5.58 -17.22
N THR A 8 5.19 -4.55 -16.89
CA THR A 8 5.26 -3.30 -17.66
C THR A 8 6.63 -3.14 -18.32
N ARG A 9 6.65 -2.54 -19.51
CA ARG A 9 7.88 -2.32 -20.29
C ARG A 9 8.68 -1.10 -19.82
N SER A 10 8.09 -0.25 -18.98
CA SER A 10 8.69 0.95 -18.43
C SER A 10 8.29 1.14 -16.97
N LEU A 11 9.11 1.88 -16.23
CA LEU A 11 8.72 2.46 -14.95
C LEU A 11 7.62 3.49 -15.21
N GLY A 12 6.46 3.29 -14.57
CA GLY A 12 5.37 4.28 -14.57
C GLY A 12 5.74 5.45 -13.65
N GLU A 13 5.30 6.64 -14.02
CA GLU A 13 5.49 7.91 -13.32
C GLU A 13 4.13 8.61 -13.22
N VAL A 14 3.65 8.81 -11.99
CA VAL A 14 2.32 9.39 -11.71
C VAL A 14 2.15 10.74 -12.41
N HIS A 15 3.17 11.59 -12.38
CA HIS A 15 3.15 12.91 -13.00
C HIS A 15 3.03 12.88 -14.54
N ARG A 16 3.38 11.75 -15.18
CA ARG A 16 3.21 11.57 -16.63
C ARG A 16 1.92 10.84 -17.00
N GLY A 17 1.11 10.44 -16.00
CA GLY A 17 -0.19 9.78 -16.20
C GLY A 17 -0.09 8.43 -16.92
N ASN A 18 1.08 7.78 -16.88
CA ASN A 18 1.31 6.47 -17.49
C ASN A 18 1.29 5.31 -16.47
N THR A 19 0.75 5.58 -15.28
CA THR A 19 0.47 4.55 -14.28
C THR A 19 -0.63 3.61 -14.78
N VAL A 20 -0.49 2.33 -14.44
CA VAL A 20 -1.41 1.28 -14.91
C VAL A 20 -2.73 1.28 -14.15
N THR A 21 -2.72 1.81 -12.92
CA THR A 21 -3.84 1.73 -11.98
C THR A 21 -4.73 2.97 -12.00
N ASP A 22 -4.19 4.16 -12.30
CA ASP A 22 -4.96 5.41 -12.43
C ASP A 22 -5.49 5.58 -13.87
N TYR A 23 -6.60 4.90 -14.20
CA TYR A 23 -7.16 4.89 -15.55
C TYR A 23 -8.27 5.94 -15.76
N LEU A 24 -8.87 6.48 -14.68
CA LEU A 24 -9.87 7.55 -14.80
C LEU A 24 -9.19 8.91 -15.00
N THR A 25 -9.73 9.74 -15.89
CA THR A 25 -9.22 11.10 -16.13
C THR A 25 -9.17 11.93 -14.83
N GLN A 26 -10.18 11.76 -13.97
CA GLN A 26 -10.29 12.45 -12.68
C GLN A 26 -9.22 12.02 -11.67
N GLU A 27 -8.79 10.76 -11.69
CA GLU A 27 -7.70 10.25 -10.85
C GLU A 27 -6.39 10.95 -11.23
N ARG A 28 -6.12 11.04 -12.54
CA ARG A 28 -4.91 11.68 -13.07
C ARG A 28 -4.87 13.18 -12.80
N GLU A 29 -6.00 13.86 -12.96
CA GLU A 29 -6.12 15.31 -12.71
C GLU A 29 -5.90 15.67 -11.23
N ARG A 30 -6.33 14.79 -10.32
CA ARG A 30 -6.26 15.04 -8.87
C ARG A 30 -5.05 14.39 -8.20
N GLY A 31 -4.36 13.48 -8.87
CA GLY A 31 -3.25 12.71 -8.29
C GLY A 31 -3.68 11.79 -7.14
N ILE A 32 -4.93 11.31 -7.17
CA ILE A 32 -5.49 10.38 -6.18
C ILE A 32 -6.07 9.17 -6.88
N THR A 33 -5.99 8.01 -6.24
CA THR A 33 -6.72 6.80 -6.64
C THR A 33 -8.17 6.92 -6.14
N ILE A 34 -9.14 6.78 -7.04
CA ILE A 34 -10.58 6.91 -6.77
C ILE A 34 -11.24 5.54 -6.79
N CYS A 35 -10.85 4.65 -7.70
CA CYS A 35 -11.38 3.30 -7.80
C CYS A 35 -10.30 2.26 -7.51
N SER A 36 -10.69 1.21 -6.79
CA SER A 36 -9.79 0.09 -6.57
C SER A 36 -9.47 -0.63 -7.87
N SER A 37 -8.21 -0.96 -8.11
CA SER A 37 -7.79 -1.72 -9.27
C SER A 37 -6.99 -2.96 -8.86
N ALA A 38 -7.21 -4.08 -9.56
CA ALA A 38 -6.51 -5.32 -9.31
C ALA A 38 -5.52 -5.62 -10.44
N VAL A 39 -4.24 -5.79 -10.10
CA VAL A 39 -3.17 -6.10 -11.06
C VAL A 39 -2.48 -7.40 -10.68
N THR A 40 -2.57 -8.38 -11.58
CA THR A 40 -1.86 -9.65 -11.46
C THR A 40 -0.51 -9.61 -12.17
N PHE A 41 0.56 -10.02 -11.47
CA PHE A 41 1.91 -10.13 -12.03
C PHE A 41 2.73 -11.30 -11.43
N PRO A 42 3.68 -11.88 -12.19
CA PRO A 42 4.56 -12.94 -11.68
C PRO A 42 5.75 -12.37 -10.90
N TRP A 43 6.24 -13.07 -9.89
CA TRP A 43 7.49 -12.74 -9.18
C TRP A 43 8.10 -13.98 -8.53
N LYS A 44 9.35 -14.32 -8.88
CA LYS A 44 10.10 -15.47 -8.33
C LYS A 44 9.26 -16.76 -8.25
N ASP A 45 8.80 -17.21 -9.41
CA ASP A 45 7.96 -18.41 -9.58
C ASP A 45 6.60 -18.40 -8.86
N LYS A 46 6.16 -17.23 -8.37
CA LYS A 46 4.85 -17.02 -7.76
C LYS A 46 4.00 -16.04 -8.56
N LYS A 47 2.70 -16.10 -8.34
CA LYS A 47 1.72 -15.14 -8.84
C LYS A 47 1.29 -14.20 -7.71
N PHE A 48 1.36 -12.90 -7.95
CA PHE A 48 0.89 -11.88 -7.03
C PHE A 48 -0.33 -11.17 -7.62
N ASN A 49 -1.31 -10.88 -6.78
CA ASN A 49 -2.45 -10.03 -7.09
C ASN A 49 -2.33 -8.79 -6.20
N LEU A 50 -2.10 -7.64 -6.82
CA LEU A 50 -2.05 -6.36 -6.13
C LEU A 50 -3.42 -5.71 -6.23
N LEU A 51 -4.04 -5.42 -5.09
CA LEU A 51 -5.19 -4.54 -5.02
C LEU A 51 -4.68 -3.15 -4.66
N ASP A 52 -4.83 -2.21 -5.58
CA ASP A 52 -4.57 -0.79 -5.37
C ASP A 52 -5.86 -0.16 -4.88
N THR A 53 -5.85 0.44 -3.69
CA THR A 53 -7.05 0.95 -3.02
C THR A 53 -6.99 2.47 -2.90
N PRO A 54 -8.13 3.17 -2.96
CA PRO A 54 -8.20 4.61 -2.74
C PRO A 54 -7.55 5.06 -1.42
N GLY A 55 -6.69 6.07 -1.51
CA GLY A 55 -5.94 6.62 -0.39
C GLY A 55 -6.58 7.83 0.26
N HIS A 56 -7.83 8.18 -0.01
CA HIS A 56 -8.52 9.32 0.60
C HIS A 56 -9.53 8.86 1.67
N ILE A 57 -9.71 9.65 2.74
CA ILE A 57 -10.63 9.32 3.85
C ILE A 57 -12.08 9.08 3.40
N ASP A 58 -12.49 9.76 2.32
CA ASP A 58 -13.82 9.62 1.72
C ASP A 58 -14.11 8.21 1.19
N PHE A 59 -13.09 7.36 1.02
CA PHE A 59 -13.21 6.01 0.46
C PHE A 59 -12.93 4.90 1.48
N THR A 60 -13.04 5.19 2.77
CA THR A 60 -12.78 4.24 3.87
C THR A 60 -13.61 2.95 3.78
N MET A 61 -14.84 3.01 3.26
CA MET A 61 -15.71 1.83 3.07
C MET A 61 -15.20 0.91 1.95
N GLU A 62 -14.67 1.48 0.87
CA GLU A 62 -14.11 0.70 -0.23
C GLU A 62 -12.82 0.01 0.20
N VAL A 63 -11.98 0.71 0.99
CA VAL A 63 -10.82 0.11 1.64
C VAL A 63 -11.26 -1.05 2.54
N GLU A 64 -12.26 -0.89 3.41
CA GLU A 64 -12.77 -1.97 4.26
C GLU A 64 -13.21 -3.20 3.44
N GLN A 65 -13.93 -2.99 2.34
CA GLN A 65 -14.39 -4.07 1.47
C GLN A 65 -13.23 -4.79 0.79
N SER A 66 -12.21 -4.04 0.35
CA SER A 66 -11.02 -4.63 -0.29
C SER A 66 -10.25 -5.57 0.64
N LEU A 67 -10.30 -5.35 1.96
CA LEU A 67 -9.61 -6.19 2.94
C LEU A 67 -10.15 -7.63 3.00
N TYR A 68 -11.41 -7.86 2.60
CA TYR A 68 -11.97 -9.21 2.49
C TYR A 68 -11.39 -10.02 1.31
N ALA A 69 -10.72 -9.36 0.37
CA ALA A 69 -10.22 -9.97 -0.86
C ALA A 69 -8.69 -10.16 -0.88
N VAL A 70 -8.00 -9.87 0.23
CA VAL A 70 -6.54 -9.96 0.32
C VAL A 70 -6.08 -10.90 1.42
N ASP A 71 -4.95 -11.55 1.19
CA ASP A 71 -4.30 -12.42 2.19
C ASP A 71 -3.35 -11.63 3.12
N GLY A 72 -3.11 -10.36 2.84
CA GLY A 72 -2.20 -9.49 3.58
C GLY A 72 -2.11 -8.10 2.97
N VAL A 73 -1.54 -7.16 3.72
CA VAL A 73 -1.44 -5.76 3.29
C VAL A 73 -0.02 -5.21 3.42
N VAL A 74 0.33 -4.32 2.50
CA VAL A 74 1.56 -3.51 2.56
C VAL A 74 1.18 -2.09 2.94
N VAL A 75 1.59 -1.67 4.13
CA VAL A 75 1.33 -0.33 4.66
C VAL A 75 2.48 0.58 4.25
N VAL A 76 2.20 1.54 3.37
CA VAL A 76 3.19 2.52 2.92
C VAL A 76 3.11 3.76 3.79
N LEU A 77 4.21 4.14 4.44
CA LEU A 77 4.34 5.35 5.24
C LEU A 77 5.15 6.40 4.49
N ASP A 78 4.79 7.66 4.64
CA ASP A 78 5.65 8.77 4.22
C ASP A 78 6.75 8.97 5.27
N GLY A 79 8.01 8.95 4.86
CA GLY A 79 9.16 9.20 5.74
C GLY A 79 9.15 10.57 6.39
N THR A 80 8.50 11.58 5.80
CA THR A 80 8.44 12.94 6.37
C THR A 80 7.26 13.10 7.33
N ALA A 81 6.07 12.63 6.93
CA ALA A 81 4.86 12.77 7.73
C ALA A 81 4.79 11.74 8.89
N GLY A 82 5.21 10.49 8.63
CA GLY A 82 5.10 9.38 9.56
C GLY A 82 3.71 8.71 9.53
N VAL A 83 3.19 8.36 10.70
CA VAL A 83 1.86 7.75 10.84
C VAL A 83 0.81 8.85 10.89
N GLU A 84 -0.17 8.79 9.99
CA GLU A 84 -1.29 9.74 9.93
C GLU A 84 -2.59 9.10 10.44
N ALA A 85 -3.62 9.92 10.67
CA ALA A 85 -4.92 9.44 11.14
C ALA A 85 -5.49 8.32 10.25
N GLN A 86 -5.32 8.46 8.94
CA GLN A 86 -5.75 7.44 7.97
C GLN A 86 -4.94 6.15 8.07
N THR A 87 -3.63 6.24 8.28
CA THR A 87 -2.78 5.07 8.52
C THR A 87 -3.31 4.27 9.70
N VAL A 88 -3.69 4.94 10.79
CA VAL A 88 -4.27 4.31 11.99
C VAL A 88 -5.61 3.65 11.68
N THR A 89 -6.48 4.31 10.91
CA THR A 89 -7.77 3.74 10.49
C THR A 89 -7.56 2.45 9.70
N VAL A 90 -6.79 2.50 8.60
CA VAL A 90 -6.54 1.32 7.74
C VAL A 90 -5.82 0.22 8.51
N TRP A 91 -4.90 0.57 9.40
CA TRP A 91 -4.23 -0.40 10.28
C TRP A 91 -5.22 -1.11 11.19
N SER A 92 -6.12 -0.37 11.85
CA SER A 92 -7.17 -0.94 12.71
C SER A 92 -8.13 -1.83 11.92
N GLN A 93 -8.48 -1.45 10.69
CA GLN A 93 -9.29 -2.27 9.80
C GLN A 93 -8.58 -3.59 9.47
N ALA A 94 -7.32 -3.53 9.02
CA ALA A 94 -6.52 -4.73 8.73
C ALA A 94 -6.32 -5.63 9.96
N GLU A 95 -6.21 -5.05 11.17
CA GLU A 95 -6.15 -5.79 12.42
C GLU A 95 -7.46 -6.53 12.74
N LYS A 96 -8.62 -5.89 12.52
CA LYS A 96 -9.93 -6.56 12.68
C LYS A 96 -10.09 -7.78 11.77
N HIS A 97 -9.53 -7.70 10.56
CA HIS A 97 -9.48 -8.80 9.61
C HIS A 97 -8.34 -9.80 9.87
N ARG A 98 -7.51 -9.57 10.90
CA ARG A 98 -6.35 -10.41 11.27
C ARG A 98 -5.37 -10.60 10.11
N LEU A 99 -5.23 -9.57 9.27
CA LEU A 99 -4.36 -9.63 8.11
C LEU A 99 -2.89 -9.43 8.51
N PRO A 100 -1.95 -10.23 7.98
CA PRO A 100 -0.54 -9.95 8.11
C PRO A 100 -0.20 -8.63 7.41
N LYS A 101 0.65 -7.84 8.06
CA LYS A 101 1.01 -6.47 7.65
C LYS A 101 2.51 -6.36 7.45
N ILE A 102 2.93 -5.78 6.33
CA ILE A 102 4.32 -5.37 6.09
C ILE A 102 4.33 -3.85 5.93
N SER A 103 5.19 -3.16 6.68
CA SER A 103 5.34 -1.70 6.55
C SER A 103 6.52 -1.34 5.65
N PHE A 104 6.32 -0.35 4.78
CA PHE A 104 7.35 0.22 3.90
C PHE A 104 7.39 1.73 4.08
N VAL A 105 8.55 2.28 4.45
CA VAL A 105 8.73 3.74 4.57
C VAL A 105 9.25 4.29 3.24
N ASN A 106 8.48 5.18 2.64
CA ASN A 106 8.73 5.79 1.35
C ASN A 106 9.23 7.25 1.48
N LYS A 107 9.66 7.86 0.39
CA LYS A 107 10.15 9.25 0.31
C LYS A 107 11.39 9.56 1.19
N MET A 108 12.22 8.55 1.43
CA MET A 108 13.46 8.68 2.22
C MET A 108 14.54 9.52 1.51
N ASP A 109 14.31 9.91 0.26
CA ASP A 109 15.12 10.89 -0.48
C ASP A 109 14.92 12.33 0.03
N ARG A 110 13.86 12.59 0.81
CA ARG A 110 13.55 13.91 1.34
C ARG A 110 14.45 14.27 2.53
N PRO A 111 14.89 15.53 2.66
CA PRO A 111 15.81 15.95 3.72
C PRO A 111 15.19 15.86 5.12
N ASP A 112 13.87 15.94 5.22
CA ASP A 112 13.07 15.87 6.44
C ASP A 112 12.52 14.46 6.71
N ALA A 113 12.93 13.44 5.94
CA ALA A 113 12.50 12.06 6.18
C ALA A 113 13.21 11.45 7.39
N ASP A 114 12.43 10.85 8.31
CA ASP A 114 12.93 10.20 9.52
C ASP A 114 12.34 8.80 9.70
N PHE A 115 13.12 7.79 9.28
CA PHE A 115 12.76 6.38 9.42
C PHE A 115 12.54 5.97 10.89
N VAL A 116 13.36 6.47 11.81
CA VAL A 116 13.32 6.08 13.22
C VAL A 116 12.05 6.63 13.86
N LYS A 117 11.66 7.86 13.53
CA LYS A 117 10.37 8.43 13.91
C LYS A 117 9.22 7.58 13.38
N CYS A 118 9.19 7.23 12.09
CA CYS A 118 8.12 6.40 11.53
C CYS A 118 7.96 5.05 12.26
N VAL A 119 9.08 4.38 12.57
CA VAL A 119 9.06 3.10 13.31
C VAL A 119 8.56 3.29 14.74
N LYS A 120 8.98 4.36 15.42
CA LYS A 120 8.50 4.68 16.77
C LYS A 120 7.01 5.01 16.76
N ASP A 121 6.56 5.83 15.82
CA ASP A 121 5.16 6.20 15.65
C ASP A 121 4.30 4.95 15.43
N LEU A 122 4.75 4.03 14.56
CA LEU A 122 4.05 2.77 14.31
C LEU A 122 4.02 1.87 15.56
N SER A 123 5.15 1.76 16.28
CA SER A 123 5.25 0.93 17.49
C SER A 123 4.43 1.48 18.66
N ALA A 124 4.30 2.80 18.76
CA ALA A 124 3.53 3.48 19.80
C ALA A 124 2.02 3.31 19.61
N ASN A 125 1.55 3.14 18.37
CA ASN A 125 0.13 2.98 18.02
C ASN A 125 -0.42 1.55 18.17
N GLN A 126 0.23 0.71 19.00
CA GLN A 126 -0.22 -0.55 19.63
C GLN A 126 0.32 -1.88 19.10
N ALA A 127 0.80 -2.66 20.08
CA ALA A 127 0.84 -4.12 20.17
C ALA A 127 1.77 -4.88 19.20
N MET A 128 3.08 -4.77 19.45
CA MET A 128 4.07 -5.71 18.94
C MET A 128 3.85 -7.12 19.51
N VAL A 129 3.40 -8.05 18.67
CA VAL A 129 3.94 -9.43 18.65
C VAL A 129 4.24 -9.78 17.20
N LEU A 130 5.54 -9.81 16.90
CA LEU A 130 6.10 -10.41 15.70
C LEU A 130 6.12 -11.93 15.89
N THR A 131 5.55 -12.73 14.97
CA THR A 131 6.05 -14.07 14.60
C THR A 131 5.36 -14.63 13.34
N LEU A 132 6.20 -14.80 12.32
CA LEU A 132 6.26 -15.79 11.22
C LEU A 132 5.35 -15.74 9.96
N ALA A 133 6.01 -16.27 8.93
CA ALA A 133 5.81 -16.20 7.50
C ALA A 133 4.73 -17.13 6.94
N LEU A 134 4.32 -16.86 5.69
CA LEU A 134 4.12 -17.78 4.54
C LEU A 134 3.40 -16.94 3.46
N LEU A 135 4.00 -16.53 2.34
CA LEU A 135 4.27 -17.33 1.15
C LEU A 135 3.23 -18.44 0.93
N SER A 136 2.10 -18.09 0.29
CA SER A 136 1.34 -19.06 -0.48
C SER A 136 2.13 -19.45 -1.74
N PHE A 137 2.34 -20.74 -1.95
CA PHE A 137 2.52 -21.34 -3.26
C PHE A 137 1.26 -22.17 -3.48
N ASP A 138 0.69 -22.08 -4.68
CA ASP A 138 -0.13 -23.18 -5.20
C ASP A 138 0.76 -24.43 -5.36
#